data_AF-A0A1Z8R933-F1
#
_entry.id   AF-A0A1Z8R933-F1
#
_cell.length_a   1.000
_cell.length_b   1.000
_cell.length_c   1.000
_cell.angle_alpha   90.00
_cell.angle_beta   90.00
_cell.angle_gamma   90.00
#
_symmetry.space_group_name_H-M   'P 1'
#
loop_
_entity.id
_entity.type
_entity.pdbx_description
1 polymer ?
#
loop_
_entity_poly.entity_id
_entity_poly.type
_entity_poly.pdbx_seq_one_letter_code
_entity_poly.pdbx_strand_id
1 'polypeptide(L)'
;MKISVTGLMLVVLASISSGALADMAMTEAEEMAIAEKIVGPTNNDDNCESCHTLESEAWQFTHHFATFQTRHRSEEAREILTAMEERSMKRAPQCRQCHYTNEVATNGRLRATFGVSC
;
A
#
# COMPACT_ATOMS: atom_id res chain seq x y z
N MET A 1 6.49 -56.67 -14.44
CA MET A 1 6.45 -55.21 -14.23
C MET A 1 5.16 -54.67 -14.81
N LYS A 2 4.14 -54.43 -13.97
CA LYS A 2 2.87 -53.79 -14.36
C LYS A 2 2.58 -52.75 -13.28
N ILE A 3 2.98 -51.51 -13.53
CA ILE A 3 2.68 -50.37 -12.68
C ILE A 3 1.21 -50.02 -12.97
N SER A 4 0.35 -50.18 -11.96
CA SER A 4 -1.09 -49.95 -12.05
C SER A 4 -1.37 -48.45 -12.17
N VAL A 5 -2.15 -48.08 -13.20
CA VAL A 5 -2.50 -46.69 -13.57
C VAL A 5 -3.38 -45.99 -12.52
N THR A 6 -3.84 -46.70 -11.48
CA THR A 6 -4.59 -46.15 -10.34
C THR A 6 -3.80 -45.17 -9.48
N GLY A 7 -2.46 -45.11 -9.58
CA GLY A 7 -1.64 -44.16 -8.82
C GLY A 7 -1.49 -42.77 -9.45
N LEU A 8 -1.83 -42.59 -10.74
CA LEU A 8 -1.55 -41.35 -11.46
C LEU A 8 -2.67 -40.29 -11.34
N MET A 9 -3.88 -40.70 -10.98
CA MET A 9 -5.02 -39.78 -10.86
C MET A 9 -5.14 -39.07 -9.50
N LEU A 10 -4.38 -39.47 -8.47
CA LEU A 10 -4.50 -38.85 -7.14
C LEU A 10 -3.51 -37.70 -6.87
N VAL A 11 -2.54 -37.47 -7.76
CA VAL A 11 -1.42 -36.53 -7.49
C VAL A 11 -1.53 -35.24 -8.33
N VAL A 12 -2.35 -35.19 -9.37
CA VAL A 12 -2.39 -34.05 -10.31
C VAL A 12 -3.48 -33.02 -9.98
N LEU A 13 -4.38 -33.30 -9.03
CA LEU A 13 -5.44 -32.36 -8.60
C LEU A 13 -5.16 -31.68 -7.25
N ALA A 14 -3.93 -31.74 -6.74
CA ALA A 14 -3.53 -31.12 -5.46
C ALA A 14 -2.53 -29.95 -5.61
N SER A 15 -2.36 -29.41 -6.82
CA SER A 15 -1.38 -28.35 -7.10
C SER A 15 -1.99 -26.97 -7.39
N ILE A 16 -3.28 -26.76 -7.15
CA ILE A 16 -3.78 -25.40 -6.91
C ILE A 16 -3.41 -25.08 -5.47
N SER A 17 -2.13 -24.72 -5.27
CA SER A 17 -1.62 -24.19 -4.02
C SER A 17 -2.54 -23.08 -3.55
N SER A 18 -3.19 -23.30 -2.41
CA SER A 18 -4.08 -22.35 -1.72
C SER A 18 -3.36 -21.08 -1.21
N GLY A 19 -2.21 -20.72 -1.77
CA GLY A 19 -1.41 -19.55 -1.37
C GLY A 19 -1.67 -18.28 -2.18
N ALA A 20 -2.42 -18.35 -3.29
CA ALA A 20 -2.57 -17.20 -4.20
C ALA A 20 -3.64 -16.17 -3.78
N LEU A 21 -4.30 -16.32 -2.63
CA LEU A 21 -5.38 -15.43 -2.19
C LEU A 21 -5.08 -14.69 -0.87
N ALA A 22 -3.90 -14.88 -0.26
CA ALA A 22 -3.64 -14.38 1.10
C ALA A 22 -2.92 -13.03 1.16
N ASP A 23 -2.19 -12.59 0.13
CA ASP A 23 -1.54 -11.28 0.13
C ASP A 23 -2.13 -10.37 -0.95
N MET A 24 -3.12 -9.57 -0.55
CA MET A 24 -3.59 -8.41 -1.33
C MET A 24 -2.64 -7.21 -1.20
N ALA A 25 -1.60 -7.31 -0.37
CA ALA A 25 -0.58 -6.27 -0.27
C ALA A 25 0.39 -6.37 -1.46
N MET A 26 0.66 -5.22 -2.07
CA MET A 26 1.71 -5.10 -3.08
C MET A 26 3.06 -5.44 -2.48
N THR A 27 3.95 -6.02 -3.29
CA THR A 27 5.34 -6.20 -2.86
C THR A 27 6.02 -4.83 -2.71
N GLU A 28 7.03 -4.75 -1.85
CA GLU A 28 7.80 -3.51 -1.66
C GLU A 28 8.45 -3.02 -2.96
N ALA A 29 8.87 -3.95 -3.84
CA ALA A 29 9.45 -3.61 -5.14
C ALA A 29 8.41 -2.97 -6.09
N GLU A 30 7.18 -3.47 -6.11
CA GLU A 30 6.10 -2.87 -6.90
C GLU A 30 5.71 -1.50 -6.34
N GLU A 31 5.62 -1.37 -5.01
CA GLU A 31 5.33 -0.10 -4.35
C GLU A 31 6.41 0.95 -4.63
N MET A 32 7.70 0.56 -4.59
CA MET A 32 8.82 1.41 -4.99
C MET A 32 8.71 1.88 -6.44
N ALA A 33 8.43 0.97 -7.37
CA ALA A 33 8.33 1.28 -8.80
C ALA A 33 7.15 2.23 -9.12
N ILE A 34 6.09 2.21 -8.32
CA ILE A 34 5.00 3.21 -8.40
C ILE A 34 5.45 4.53 -7.77
N ALA A 35 6.01 4.48 -6.56
CA ALA A 35 6.42 5.67 -5.81
C ALA A 35 7.46 6.53 -6.56
N GLU A 36 8.33 5.93 -7.38
CA GLU A 36 9.28 6.65 -8.25
C GLU A 36 8.60 7.55 -9.30
N LYS A 37 7.34 7.28 -9.63
CA LYS A 37 6.58 8.01 -10.65
C LYS A 37 5.63 9.03 -10.06
N ILE A 38 5.52 9.09 -8.73
CA ILE A 38 4.61 10.00 -8.03
C ILE A 38 5.31 11.33 -7.82
N VAL A 39 4.70 12.39 -8.34
CA VAL A 39 5.08 13.80 -8.07
C VAL A 39 4.25 14.40 -6.94
N GLY A 40 3.09 13.81 -6.60
CA GLY A 40 2.26 14.24 -5.49
C GLY A 40 1.49 15.56 -5.72
N PRO A 41 0.55 15.87 -4.82
CA PRO A 41 -0.31 17.05 -4.95
C PRO A 41 0.47 18.35 -4.77
N THR A 42 1.46 18.36 -3.88
CA THR A 42 2.22 19.56 -3.46
C THR A 42 3.69 19.21 -3.21
N ASN A 43 4.56 20.20 -2.92
CA ASN A 43 5.97 20.06 -2.49
C ASN A 43 7.08 19.89 -3.55
N ASN A 44 6.79 20.00 -4.85
CA ASN A 44 7.82 20.16 -5.90
C ASN A 44 7.30 21.03 -7.05
N ASP A 45 8.17 21.42 -7.98
CA ASP A 45 7.83 22.35 -9.07
C ASP A 45 6.87 21.75 -10.10
N ASP A 46 6.88 20.43 -10.28
CA ASP A 46 6.02 19.68 -11.23
C ASP A 46 4.83 19.00 -10.54
N ASN A 47 4.37 19.54 -9.41
CA ASN A 47 3.28 18.95 -8.62
C ASN A 47 1.91 19.14 -9.30
N CYS A 48 0.93 18.36 -8.87
CA CYS A 48 -0.42 18.40 -9.46
C CYS A 48 -1.12 19.75 -9.25
N GLU A 49 -0.96 20.40 -8.08
CA GLU A 49 -1.60 21.69 -7.75
C GLU A 49 -1.22 22.83 -8.69
N SER A 50 -0.01 22.80 -9.25
CA SER A 50 0.49 23.83 -10.19
C SER A 50 -0.42 24.04 -11.40
N CYS A 51 -1.11 22.98 -11.83
CA CYS A 51 -2.05 22.98 -12.95
C CYS A 51 -3.49 22.63 -12.55
N HIS A 52 -3.69 21.91 -11.44
CA HIS A 52 -4.98 21.43 -10.93
C HIS A 52 -5.31 22.03 -9.56
N THR A 53 -5.23 23.37 -9.46
CA THR A 53 -5.39 24.08 -8.18
C THR A 53 -6.76 23.84 -7.55
N LEU A 54 -7.85 23.88 -8.33
CA LEU A 54 -9.20 23.71 -7.79
C LEU A 54 -9.44 22.29 -7.26
N GLU A 55 -8.92 21.26 -7.95
CA GLU A 55 -8.98 19.88 -7.48
C GLU A 55 -8.13 19.68 -6.22
N SER A 56 -6.93 20.26 -6.17
CA SER A 56 -6.06 20.23 -5.00
C SER A 56 -6.68 20.95 -3.79
N GLU A 57 -7.33 22.09 -4.00
CA GLU A 57 -8.09 22.79 -2.95
C GLU A 57 -9.27 21.94 -2.46
N ALA A 58 -10.05 21.36 -3.37
CA ALA A 58 -11.17 20.48 -3.01
C ALA A 58 -10.68 19.25 -2.22
N TRP A 59 -9.56 18.65 -2.63
CA TRP A 59 -8.95 17.51 -1.95
C TRP A 59 -8.60 17.82 -0.49
N GLN A 60 -8.13 19.03 -0.17
CA GLN A 60 -7.76 19.42 1.19
C GLN A 60 -8.93 19.38 2.18
N PHE A 61 -10.18 19.41 1.71
CA PHE A 61 -11.36 19.28 2.56
C PHE A 61 -11.84 17.82 2.76
N THR A 62 -11.13 16.84 2.20
CA THR A 62 -11.53 15.42 2.24
C THR A 62 -10.93 14.66 3.42
N HIS A 63 -11.54 13.53 3.77
CA HIS A 63 -10.94 12.58 4.71
C HIS A 63 -9.62 12.00 4.21
N HIS A 64 -9.46 11.87 2.89
CA HIS A 64 -8.22 11.41 2.29
C HIS A 64 -7.05 12.33 2.63
N PHE A 65 -7.22 13.64 2.51
CA PHE A 65 -6.23 14.62 2.99
C PHE A 65 -5.99 14.51 4.51
N ALA A 66 -7.05 14.50 5.30
CA ALA A 66 -6.97 14.48 6.77
C ALA A 66 -6.24 13.23 7.32
N THR A 67 -6.31 12.10 6.60
CA THR A 67 -5.72 10.80 7.00
C THR A 67 -4.24 10.92 7.34
N PHE A 68 -3.48 11.74 6.60
CA PHE A 68 -2.05 11.94 6.86
C PHE A 68 -1.76 12.59 8.20
N GLN A 69 -2.67 13.45 8.65
CA GLN A 69 -2.52 14.28 9.84
C GLN A 69 -3.05 13.56 11.09
N THR A 70 -4.18 12.87 10.97
CA THR A 70 -4.95 12.44 12.15
C THR A 70 -5.05 10.93 12.31
N ARG A 71 -5.26 10.16 11.23
CA ARG A 71 -5.62 8.72 11.34
C ARG A 71 -4.57 7.89 12.08
N HIS A 72 -3.28 8.09 11.81
CA HIS A 72 -2.18 7.37 12.47
C HIS A 72 -2.02 7.68 13.97
N ARG A 73 -2.78 8.64 14.51
CA ARG A 73 -2.75 9.06 15.91
C ARG A 73 -4.03 8.71 16.67
N SER A 74 -5.03 8.11 16.01
CA SER A 74 -6.26 7.71 16.68
C SER A 74 -6.03 6.54 17.63
N GLU A 75 -6.87 6.42 18.67
CA GLU A 75 -6.81 5.28 19.58
C GLU A 75 -7.06 3.96 18.84
N GLU A 76 -8.07 3.96 17.96
CA GLU A 76 -8.38 2.81 17.10
C GLU A 76 -7.16 2.34 16.28
N ALA A 77 -6.39 3.27 15.69
CA ALA A 77 -5.18 2.92 14.95
C ALA A 77 -4.12 2.31 15.87
N ARG A 78 -3.98 2.82 17.10
CA ARG A 78 -3.06 2.27 18.11
C ARG A 78 -3.43 0.86 18.52
N GLU A 79 -4.71 0.60 18.75
CA GLU A 79 -5.22 -0.73 19.12
C GLU A 79 -4.95 -1.75 18.00
N ILE A 80 -5.29 -1.39 16.75
CA ILE A 80 -5.05 -2.25 15.58
C ILE A 80 -3.55 -2.52 15.39
N LEU A 81 -2.72 -1.47 15.40
CA LEU A 81 -1.27 -1.62 15.26
C LEU A 81 -0.69 -2.54 16.35
N THR A 82 -1.15 -2.41 17.59
CA THR A 82 -0.72 -3.28 18.70
C THR A 82 -1.11 -4.74 18.44
N ALA A 83 -2.33 -4.99 17.99
CA ALA A 83 -2.80 -6.34 17.66
C ALA A 83 -2.07 -6.96 16.46
N MET A 84 -1.60 -6.13 15.52
CA MET A 84 -0.83 -6.54 14.35
C MET A 84 0.69 -6.60 14.61
N GLU A 85 1.14 -6.30 15.83
CA GLU A 85 2.56 -6.19 16.21
C GLU A 85 3.34 -5.15 15.39
N GLU A 86 2.65 -4.13 14.91
CA GLU A 86 3.19 -3.05 14.09
C GLU A 86 3.37 -1.77 14.90
N ARG A 87 4.36 -0.96 14.50
CA ARG A 87 4.68 0.28 15.24
C ARG A 87 4.09 1.54 14.63
N SER A 88 3.78 1.52 13.34
CA SER A 88 3.39 2.73 12.62
C SER A 88 2.62 2.41 11.35
N MET A 89 1.43 3.01 11.21
CA MET A 89 0.67 2.94 9.96
C MET A 89 1.46 3.47 8.76
N LYS A 90 2.33 4.48 8.97
CA LYS A 90 3.16 5.06 7.90
C LYS A 90 4.31 4.14 7.45
N ARG A 91 4.55 3.04 8.17
CA ARG A 91 5.63 2.08 7.88
C ARG A 91 5.13 0.68 7.62
N ALA A 92 3.99 0.28 8.15
CA ALA A 92 3.35 -1.01 7.90
C ALA A 92 2.79 -1.06 6.47
N PRO A 93 3.23 -1.98 5.58
CA PRO A 93 2.76 -2.09 4.19
C PRO A 93 1.23 -2.15 4.07
N GLN A 94 0.62 -3.04 4.85
CA GLN A 94 -0.82 -3.27 4.92
C GLN A 94 -1.64 -2.03 5.31
N CYS A 95 -1.02 -1.04 5.98
CA CYS A 95 -1.68 0.22 6.31
C CYS A 95 -1.38 1.29 5.25
N ARG A 96 -0.10 1.44 4.89
CA ARG A 96 0.35 2.56 4.07
C ARG A 96 -0.07 2.46 2.61
N GLN A 97 -0.25 1.26 2.09
CA GLN A 97 -0.62 1.05 0.68
C GLN A 97 -2.03 1.57 0.35
N CYS A 98 -2.92 1.65 1.35
CA CYS A 98 -4.28 2.16 1.16
C CYS A 98 -4.48 3.56 1.75
N HIS A 99 -3.77 3.92 2.82
CA HIS A 99 -4.03 5.17 3.55
C HIS A 99 -3.13 6.34 3.16
N TYR A 100 -2.04 6.09 2.44
CA TYR A 100 -1.06 7.12 2.09
C TYR A 100 -0.61 7.00 0.66
N THR A 101 -0.35 8.14 0.06
CA THR A 101 0.51 8.22 -1.12
C THR A 101 1.97 8.20 -0.66
N ASN A 102 2.73 7.24 -1.17
CA ASN A 102 4.14 7.07 -0.86
C ASN A 102 5.02 7.64 -1.97
N GLU A 103 6.13 8.26 -1.57
CA GLU A 103 7.21 8.69 -2.46
C GLU A 103 8.50 7.98 -2.08
N VAL A 104 9.49 8.01 -2.97
CA VAL A 104 10.85 7.60 -2.65
C VAL A 104 11.56 8.74 -1.90
N ALA A 105 11.91 8.50 -0.65
CA ALA A 105 12.69 9.45 0.13
C ALA A 105 14.14 9.53 -0.37
N THR A 106 14.87 10.57 0.04
CA THR A 106 16.29 10.80 -0.32
C THR A 106 17.22 9.65 0.08
N ASN A 107 16.83 8.81 1.04
CA ASN A 107 17.58 7.61 1.45
C ASN A 107 17.19 6.35 0.67
N GLY A 108 16.40 6.47 -0.41
CA GLY A 108 15.98 5.36 -1.26
C GLY A 108 14.89 4.47 -0.67
N ARG A 109 14.17 4.93 0.36
CA ARG A 109 13.11 4.15 1.02
C ARG A 109 11.74 4.74 0.75
N LEU A 110 10.72 3.88 0.74
CA LEU A 110 9.33 4.30 0.75
C LEU A 110 9.03 5.20 1.96
N ARG A 111 8.35 6.31 1.68
CA ARG A 111 7.90 7.26 2.68
C ARG A 111 6.49 7.70 2.35
N ALA A 112 5.56 7.46 3.28
CA ALA A 112 4.27 8.11 3.27
C ALA A 112 4.46 9.63 3.35
N THR A 113 4.11 10.35 2.29
CA THR A 113 4.26 11.81 2.20
C THR A 113 2.92 12.52 2.33
N PHE A 114 1.84 11.94 1.78
CA PHE A 114 0.51 12.52 1.79
C PHE A 114 -0.52 11.54 2.34
N GLY A 115 -1.75 12.02 2.48
CA GLY A 115 -2.91 11.14 2.59
C GLY A 115 -3.14 10.45 1.27
N VAL A 116 -4.31 9.85 1.06
CA VAL A 116 -4.66 9.38 -0.29
C VAL A 116 -4.76 10.59 -1.21
N SER A 117 -3.92 10.67 -2.25
CA SER A 117 -3.81 11.84 -3.13
C SER A 117 -3.90 11.45 -4.60
N CYS A 118 -3.85 12.47 -5.47
CA CYS A 118 -3.46 12.31 -6.86
C CYS A 118 -2.04 11.75 -7.01
#